data_AF-A0AAX2ERH1-F1
#
_entry.id   AF-A0AAX2ERH1-F1
#
_cell.length_a   1.000
_cell.length_b   1.000
_cell.length_c   1.000
_cell.angle_alpha   90.00
_cell.angle_beta   90.00
_cell.angle_gamma   90.00
#
_symmetry.space_group_name_H-M   'P 1'
#
loop_
_entity.id
_entity.type
_entity.pdbx_description
1 polymer ?
#
loop_
_entity_poly.entity_id
_entity_poly.type
_entity_poly.pdbx_seq_one_letter_code
_entity_poly.pdbx_strand_id
1 'polypeptide(L)'
;MNNTIHDVLLQDYPLLFSGLPAISSENERELVQFCEQHKEHVLSAMPWAASEIAGTCGFKSLFQLISHHGGRKIYIPKDASKFYKLYEIDIPKKQYSRLCKYADSAGNIEMPSAWGVFVAIRRAAMQIAMQDQVSPKSLVKTFGVTMRSIRLIKSRNTYL
;
A
#
# COMPACT_ATOMS: atom_id res chain seq x y z
N MET A 1 3.65 21.48 -22.29
CA MET A 1 4.60 21.68 -21.17
C MET A 1 4.33 20.66 -20.05
N ASN A 2 4.33 19.36 -20.35
CA ASN A 2 4.02 18.29 -19.36
C ASN A 2 5.22 17.35 -19.05
N ASN A 3 6.35 17.48 -19.75
CA ASN A 3 7.44 16.50 -19.60
C ASN A 3 8.16 16.58 -18.24
N THR A 4 8.18 17.74 -17.59
CA THR A 4 8.97 17.93 -16.37
C THR A 4 8.41 17.21 -15.14
N ILE A 5 7.08 17.03 -15.06
CA ILE A 5 6.45 16.29 -13.94
C ILE A 5 6.57 14.78 -14.16
N HIS A 6 6.45 14.33 -15.41
CA HIS A 6 6.60 12.92 -15.77
C HIS A 6 8.03 12.40 -15.57
N ASP A 7 9.05 13.20 -15.89
CA ASP A 7 10.45 12.81 -15.72
C ASP A 7 10.87 12.72 -14.24
N VAL A 8 10.32 13.56 -13.35
CA VAL A 8 10.59 13.50 -11.90
C VAL A 8 10.00 12.25 -11.28
N LEU A 9 8.73 11.93 -11.56
CA LEU A 9 8.09 10.71 -11.06
C LEU A 9 8.78 9.43 -11.55
N LEU A 10 9.32 9.45 -12.77
CA LEU A 10 10.06 8.32 -13.35
C LEU A 10 11.47 8.13 -12.78
N GLN A 11 12.10 9.18 -12.26
CA GLN A 11 13.44 9.10 -11.68
C GLN A 11 13.44 8.43 -10.30
N ASP A 12 12.36 8.57 -9.52
CA ASP A 12 12.31 8.09 -8.13
C ASP A 12 11.81 6.65 -7.98
N TYR A 13 11.00 6.15 -8.92
CA TYR A 13 10.43 4.81 -8.83
C TYR A 13 11.46 3.67 -8.67
N PRO A 14 12.60 3.66 -9.39
CA PRO A 14 13.59 2.59 -9.23
C PRO A 14 14.17 2.51 -7.82
N LEU A 15 14.34 3.64 -7.14
CA LEU A 15 14.83 3.68 -5.76
C LEU A 15 13.73 3.18 -4.81
N LEU A 16 12.51 3.68 -4.99
CA LEU A 16 11.35 3.37 -4.16
C LEU A 16 10.97 1.89 -4.15
N PHE A 17 11.14 1.20 -5.29
CA PHE A 17 10.71 -0.19 -5.47
C PHE A 17 11.86 -1.20 -5.60
N SER A 18 13.07 -0.81 -5.21
CA SER A 18 14.26 -1.67 -5.16
C SER A 18 14.18 -2.75 -4.06
N GLY A 19 13.33 -2.56 -3.05
CA GLY A 19 13.13 -3.49 -1.94
C GLY A 19 12.19 -2.90 -0.88
N LEU A 20 11.89 -3.68 0.15
CA LEU A 20 11.12 -3.17 1.29
C LEU A 20 11.97 -2.13 2.04
N PRO A 21 11.50 -0.88 2.23
CA PRO A 21 12.29 0.13 2.92
C PRO A 21 12.47 -0.24 4.40
N ALA A 22 13.60 0.16 4.96
CA ALA A 22 13.84 0.07 6.39
C ALA A 22 12.90 1.04 7.14
N ILE A 23 12.46 0.65 8.34
CA ILE A 23 11.58 1.48 9.18
C ILE A 23 12.32 2.77 9.56
N SER A 24 11.62 3.89 9.50
CA SER A 24 12.10 5.25 9.76
C SER A 24 13.23 5.72 8.83
N SER A 25 13.44 5.04 7.70
CA SER A 25 14.38 5.47 6.66
C SER A 25 13.78 6.54 5.76
N GLU A 26 14.62 7.25 5.01
CA GLU A 26 14.16 8.22 4.01
C GLU A 26 13.30 7.53 2.93
N ASN A 27 13.68 6.33 2.50
CA ASN A 27 12.91 5.54 1.54
C ASN A 27 11.51 5.18 2.06
N GLU A 28 11.33 4.98 3.37
CA GLU A 28 9.99 4.78 3.94
C GLU A 28 9.16 6.07 3.83
N ARG A 29 9.77 7.23 4.09
CA ARG A 29 9.09 8.53 3.96
C ARG A 29 8.66 8.80 2.54
N GLU A 30 9.54 8.55 1.57
CA GLU A 30 9.22 8.64 0.14
C GLU A 30 8.08 7.67 -0.24
N LEU A 31 8.08 6.44 0.29
CA LEU A 31 7.01 5.47 0.02
C LEU A 31 5.68 5.92 0.60
N VAL A 32 5.69 6.45 1.82
CA VAL A 32 4.50 7.05 2.44
C VAL A 32 3.99 8.22 1.62
N GLN A 33 4.86 9.13 1.19
CA GLN A 33 4.49 10.27 0.37
C GLN A 33 3.88 9.84 -0.96
N PHE A 34 4.48 8.85 -1.64
CA PHE A 34 3.92 8.25 -2.83
C PHE A 34 2.51 7.70 -2.59
N CYS A 35 2.32 6.98 -1.48
CA CYS A 35 1.02 6.39 -1.14
C CYS A 35 -0.04 7.47 -0.87
N GLU A 36 0.30 8.55 -0.17
CA GLU A 36 -0.63 9.65 0.07
C GLU A 36 -0.97 10.42 -1.23
N GLN A 37 0.01 10.64 -2.11
CA GLN A 37 -0.20 11.29 -3.41
C GLN A 37 -1.13 10.48 -4.32
N HIS A 38 -1.03 9.15 -4.29
CA HIS A 38 -1.81 8.24 -5.13
C HIS A 38 -2.83 7.42 -4.33
N LYS A 39 -3.36 8.01 -3.26
CA LYS A 39 -4.16 7.31 -2.22
C LYS A 39 -5.23 6.38 -2.76
N GLU A 40 -6.07 6.83 -3.68
CA GLU A 40 -7.18 6.01 -4.21
C GLU A 40 -6.70 4.76 -4.96
N HIS A 41 -5.64 4.90 -5.77
CA HIS A 41 -5.05 3.80 -6.53
C HIS A 41 -4.36 2.80 -5.60
N VAL A 42 -3.68 3.30 -4.56
CA VAL A 42 -3.01 2.43 -3.59
C VAL A 42 -4.02 1.70 -2.70
N LEU A 43 -5.02 2.40 -2.15
CA LEU A 43 -6.05 1.80 -1.29
C LEU A 43 -6.84 0.72 -2.04
N SER A 44 -7.16 0.91 -3.31
CA SER A 44 -7.91 -0.07 -4.11
C SER A 44 -7.11 -1.34 -4.43
N ALA A 45 -5.77 -1.28 -4.42
CA ALA A 45 -4.91 -2.42 -4.69
C ALA A 45 -4.52 -3.22 -3.43
N MET A 46 -4.70 -2.63 -2.24
CA MET A 46 -4.25 -3.22 -0.98
C MET A 46 -5.21 -4.27 -0.41
N PRO A 47 -4.71 -5.21 0.42
CA PRO A 47 -5.58 -6.03 1.24
C PRO A 47 -6.54 -5.17 2.08
N TRP A 48 -7.76 -5.65 2.28
CA TRP A 48 -8.82 -4.89 2.95
C TRP A 48 -8.38 -4.30 4.30
N ALA A 49 -7.76 -5.10 5.19
CA ALA A 49 -7.35 -4.64 6.52
C ALA A 49 -6.33 -3.50 6.45
N ALA A 50 -5.35 -3.59 5.56
CA ALA A 50 -4.40 -2.50 5.32
C ALA A 50 -5.09 -1.25 4.77
N SER A 51 -6.04 -1.43 3.86
CA SER A 51 -6.80 -0.33 3.24
C SER A 51 -7.67 0.41 4.23
N GLU A 52 -8.35 -0.28 5.15
CA GLU A 52 -9.14 0.37 6.20
C GLU A 52 -8.26 1.21 7.13
N ILE A 53 -7.10 0.67 7.54
CA ILE A 53 -6.19 1.35 8.45
C ILE A 53 -5.53 2.54 7.76
N ALA A 54 -4.92 2.35 6.58
CA ALA A 54 -4.30 3.44 5.84
C ALA A 54 -5.32 4.50 5.39
N GLY A 55 -6.52 4.08 4.96
CA GLY A 55 -7.56 5.00 4.52
C GLY A 55 -8.05 5.92 5.65
N THR A 56 -8.02 5.42 6.89
CA THR A 56 -8.54 6.12 8.07
C THR A 56 -7.45 6.86 8.85
N CYS A 57 -6.31 6.22 9.09
CA CYS A 57 -5.25 6.70 9.97
C CYS A 57 -4.01 7.18 9.20
N GLY A 58 -3.98 7.01 7.87
CA GLY A 58 -2.84 7.34 7.03
C GLY A 58 -1.86 6.19 6.86
N PHE A 59 -1.04 6.26 5.81
CA PHE A 59 -0.10 5.19 5.47
C PHE A 59 1.01 5.04 6.50
N LYS A 60 1.45 6.13 7.13
CA LYS A 60 2.45 6.09 8.20
C LYS A 60 2.01 5.19 9.37
N SER A 61 0.78 5.34 9.84
CA SER A 61 0.23 4.50 10.92
C SER A 61 0.10 3.04 10.50
N LEU A 62 -0.24 2.77 9.23
CA LEU A 62 -0.21 1.41 8.69
C LEU A 62 1.21 0.82 8.74
N PHE A 63 2.23 1.55 8.25
CA PHE A 63 3.61 1.05 8.26
C PHE A 63 4.15 0.79 9.67
N GLN A 64 3.79 1.64 10.63
CA GLN A 64 4.09 1.43 12.06
C GLN A 64 3.40 0.19 12.61
N LEU A 65 2.15 -0.09 12.21
CA LEU A 65 1.44 -1.29 12.63
C LEU A 65 2.09 -2.56 12.08
N ILE A 66 2.33 -2.60 10.77
CA ILE A 66 2.79 -3.81 10.08
C ILE A 66 4.24 -4.13 10.40
N SER A 67 5.07 -3.15 10.78
CA SER A 67 6.45 -3.41 11.22
C SER A 67 6.50 -4.23 12.50
N HIS A 68 5.53 -4.04 13.40
CA HIS A 68 5.46 -4.77 14.67
C HIS A 68 4.51 -5.97 14.58
N HIS A 69 3.44 -5.90 13.78
CA HIS A 69 2.34 -6.87 13.81
C HIS A 69 1.94 -7.45 12.46
N GLY A 70 2.67 -7.16 11.38
CA GLY A 70 2.37 -7.68 10.05
C GLY A 70 2.59 -9.19 9.93
N GLY A 71 1.78 -9.85 9.09
CA GLY A 71 1.91 -11.27 8.76
C GLY A 71 1.33 -12.21 9.82
N ARG A 72 0.52 -11.69 10.74
CA ARG A 72 -0.16 -12.45 11.79
C ARG A 72 -1.53 -11.86 12.09
N LYS A 73 -2.32 -12.63 12.84
CA LYS A 73 -3.57 -12.15 13.42
C LYS A 73 -3.31 -11.06 14.47
N ILE A 74 -4.11 -10.00 14.43
CA ILE A 74 -4.16 -8.99 15.49
C ILE A 74 -5.54 -8.97 16.14
N TYR A 75 -5.56 -8.72 17.45
CA TYR A 75 -6.78 -8.69 18.22
C TYR A 75 -7.48 -7.35 18.11
N ILE A 76 -8.79 -7.36 17.86
CA ILE A 76 -9.66 -6.20 17.79
C ILE A 76 -10.57 -6.20 19.03
N PRO A 77 -10.21 -5.46 20.10
CA PRO A 77 -11.07 -5.37 21.27
C PRO A 77 -12.43 -4.74 20.92
N LYS A 78 -13.44 -4.96 21.75
CA LYS A 78 -14.75 -4.30 21.56
C LYS A 78 -14.70 -2.78 21.83
N ASP A 79 -13.65 -2.35 22.53
CA ASP A 79 -13.44 -0.97 22.96
C ASP A 79 -12.23 -0.38 22.22
N ALA A 80 -12.46 0.68 21.45
CA ALA A 80 -11.44 1.37 20.66
C ALA A 80 -10.30 1.91 21.53
N SER A 81 -10.57 2.33 22.77
CA SER A 81 -9.53 2.82 23.67
C SER A 81 -8.54 1.71 24.07
N LYS A 82 -8.98 0.45 24.08
CA LYS A 82 -8.07 -0.70 24.29
C LYS A 82 -7.23 -0.98 23.05
N PHE A 83 -7.77 -0.80 21.86
CA PHE A 83 -7.01 -0.93 20.62
C PHE A 83 -5.90 0.12 20.54
N TYR A 84 -6.22 1.37 20.86
CA TYR A 84 -5.21 2.43 20.95
C TYR A 84 -4.09 2.06 21.93
N LYS A 85 -4.41 1.52 23.11
CA LYS A 85 -3.39 1.08 24.09
C LYS A 85 -2.51 -0.07 23.59
N LEU A 86 -3.04 -0.94 22.73
CA LEU A 86 -2.31 -2.10 22.23
C LEU A 86 -1.41 -1.78 21.03
N TYR A 87 -1.86 -0.86 20.17
CA TYR A 87 -1.26 -0.64 18.86
C TYR A 87 -0.86 0.81 18.59
N GLU A 88 -1.17 1.73 19.50
CA GLU A 88 -0.89 3.17 19.39
C GLU A 88 -1.50 3.81 18.13
N ILE A 89 -2.63 3.28 17.68
CA ILE A 89 -3.36 3.76 16.51
C ILE A 89 -4.73 4.22 16.94
N ASP A 90 -4.99 5.50 16.73
CA ASP A 90 -6.31 6.09 16.93
C ASP A 90 -7.18 5.89 15.70
N ILE A 91 -8.34 5.27 15.90
CA ILE A 91 -9.30 4.97 14.84
C ILE A 91 -10.64 5.57 15.25
N PRO A 92 -11.22 6.47 14.44
CA PRO A 92 -12.53 7.03 14.72
C PRO A 92 -13.59 5.93 14.85
N LYS A 93 -14.50 6.11 15.80
CA LYS A 93 -15.48 5.09 16.23
C LYS A 93 -16.26 4.43 15.08
N LYS A 94 -16.63 5.20 14.06
CA LYS A 94 -17.38 4.69 12.89
C LYS A 94 -16.54 3.66 12.11
N GLN A 95 -15.27 3.96 11.86
CA GLN A 95 -14.34 3.09 11.15
C GLN A 95 -13.92 1.91 12.02
N TYR A 96 -13.74 2.13 13.33
CA TYR A 96 -13.46 1.06 14.28
C TYR A 96 -14.55 -0.02 14.28
N SER A 97 -15.83 0.39 14.21
CA SER A 97 -16.96 -0.55 14.12
C SER A 97 -16.90 -1.44 12.88
N ARG A 98 -16.28 -0.99 11.78
CA ARG A 98 -16.06 -1.82 10.59
C ARG A 98 -15.02 -2.89 10.88
N LEU A 99 -13.90 -2.53 11.51
CA LEU A 99 -12.87 -3.50 11.91
C LEU A 99 -13.46 -4.61 12.81
N CYS A 100 -14.29 -4.23 13.79
CA CYS A 100 -14.97 -5.22 14.64
C CYS A 100 -15.88 -6.17 13.87
N LYS A 101 -16.52 -5.72 12.79
CA LYS A 101 -17.44 -6.55 11.98
C LYS A 101 -16.73 -7.64 11.18
N TYR A 102 -15.47 -7.40 10.81
CA TYR A 102 -14.67 -8.34 10.02
C TYR A 102 -13.70 -9.16 10.88
N ALA A 103 -13.73 -8.97 12.20
CA ALA A 103 -13.01 -9.82 13.12
C ALA A 103 -13.63 -11.23 13.17
N ASP A 104 -12.78 -12.24 13.33
CA ASP A 104 -13.21 -13.63 13.52
C ASP A 104 -13.92 -13.83 14.87
N SER A 105 -14.40 -15.05 15.12
CA SER A 105 -15.10 -15.38 16.37
C SER A 105 -14.27 -15.17 17.64
N ALA A 106 -12.94 -15.16 17.52
CA ALA A 106 -12.00 -14.85 18.59
C ALA A 106 -11.66 -13.36 18.67
N GLY A 107 -12.26 -12.53 17.81
CA GLY A 107 -12.04 -11.09 17.76
C GLY A 107 -10.76 -10.69 17.04
N ASN A 108 -10.24 -11.50 16.11
CA ASN A 108 -9.00 -11.18 15.40
C ASN A 108 -9.22 -10.87 13.91
N ILE A 109 -8.35 -10.04 13.34
CA ILE A 109 -8.25 -9.87 11.88
C ILE A 109 -6.87 -10.29 11.39
N GLU A 110 -6.78 -10.77 10.15
CA GLU A 110 -5.52 -11.04 9.48
C GLU A 110 -4.85 -9.72 9.07
N MET A 111 -3.68 -9.43 9.64
CA MET A 111 -2.88 -8.27 9.24
C MET A 111 -1.88 -8.69 8.17
N PRO A 112 -1.90 -8.10 6.95
CA PRO A 112 -0.92 -8.44 5.92
C PRO A 112 0.51 -8.15 6.40
N SER A 113 1.46 -8.89 5.85
CA SER A 113 2.89 -8.63 6.10
C SER A 113 3.35 -7.35 5.40
N ALA A 114 4.43 -6.75 5.90
CA ALA A 114 5.05 -5.59 5.27
C ALA A 114 5.39 -5.85 3.79
N TRP A 115 5.89 -7.04 3.47
CA TRP A 115 6.13 -7.45 2.08
C TRP A 115 4.84 -7.55 1.26
N GLY A 116 3.77 -8.11 1.82
CA GLY A 116 2.48 -8.21 1.13
C GLY A 116 1.89 -6.83 0.79
N VAL A 117 1.96 -5.89 1.73
CA VAL A 117 1.56 -4.48 1.52
C VAL A 117 2.46 -3.83 0.46
N PHE A 118 3.78 -3.97 0.57
CA PHE A 118 4.73 -3.41 -0.40
C PHE A 118 4.49 -3.91 -1.82
N VAL A 119 4.24 -5.22 -2.00
CA VAL A 119 3.93 -5.79 -3.32
C VAL A 119 2.63 -5.21 -3.88
N ALA A 120 1.61 -4.97 -3.05
CA ALA A 120 0.37 -4.32 -3.49
C ALA A 120 0.61 -2.87 -3.94
N ILE A 121 1.35 -2.08 -3.17
CA ILE A 121 1.73 -0.70 -3.52
C ILE A 121 2.52 -0.68 -4.82
N ARG A 122 3.50 -1.58 -4.98
CA ARG A 122 4.32 -1.70 -6.20
C ARG A 122 3.46 -2.00 -7.42
N ARG A 123 2.41 -2.82 -7.28
CA ARG A 123 1.47 -3.12 -8.37
C ARG A 123 0.61 -1.90 -8.71
N ALA A 124 0.15 -1.15 -7.72
CA ALA A 124 -0.56 0.11 -7.95
C ALA A 124 0.32 1.12 -8.70
N ALA A 125 1.56 1.32 -8.26
CA ALA A 125 2.53 2.19 -8.92
C ALA A 125 2.80 1.79 -10.38
N MET A 126 2.93 0.49 -10.64
CA MET A 126 3.07 -0.01 -12.01
C MET A 126 1.82 0.28 -12.85
N GLN A 127 0.60 0.14 -12.30
CA GLN A 127 -0.63 0.47 -13.02
C GLN A 127 -0.74 1.96 -13.34
N ILE A 128 -0.38 2.83 -12.40
CA ILE A 128 -0.31 4.29 -12.61
C ILE A 128 0.69 4.60 -13.73
N ALA A 129 1.91 4.07 -13.65
CA ALA A 129 2.92 4.26 -14.68
C ALA A 129 2.47 3.74 -16.07
N MET A 130 1.69 2.66 -16.11
CA MET A 130 1.11 2.17 -17.36
C MET A 130 0.04 3.11 -17.93
N GLN A 131 -0.78 3.73 -17.09
CA GLN A 131 -1.76 4.75 -17.50
C GLN A 131 -1.05 6.00 -18.05
N ASP A 132 0.08 6.38 -17.44
CA ASP A 132 0.96 7.46 -17.89
C ASP A 132 1.79 7.11 -19.13
N GLN A 133 1.50 5.97 -19.78
CA GLN A 133 2.14 5.49 -21.00
C GLN A 133 3.67 5.31 -20.89
N VAL A 134 4.18 5.06 -19.68
CA VAL A 134 5.60 4.77 -19.45
C VAL A 134 6.05 3.60 -20.31
N SER A 135 7.25 3.73 -20.88
CA SER A 135 7.78 2.73 -21.81
C SER A 135 7.89 1.34 -21.14
N PRO A 136 7.57 0.24 -21.85
CA PRO A 136 7.72 -1.11 -21.29
C PRO A 136 9.13 -1.40 -20.77
N LYS A 137 10.17 -0.87 -21.42
CA LYS A 137 11.57 -1.03 -20.97
C LYS A 137 11.80 -0.39 -19.60
N SER A 138 11.27 0.81 -19.39
CA SER A 138 11.35 1.50 -18.09
C SER A 138 10.59 0.73 -17.02
N LEU A 139 9.38 0.23 -17.31
CA LEU A 139 8.60 -0.59 -16.36
C LEU A 139 9.34 -1.86 -15.93
N VAL A 140 9.99 -2.56 -16.86
CA VAL A 140 10.82 -3.75 -16.55
C VAL A 140 11.95 -3.38 -15.59
N LYS A 141 12.69 -2.31 -15.89
CA LYS A 141 13.83 -1.86 -15.09
C LYS A 141 13.40 -1.46 -13.67
N THR A 142 12.28 -0.75 -13.56
CA THR A 142 11.81 -0.17 -12.30
C THR A 142 11.13 -1.19 -11.39
N PHE A 143 10.24 -2.02 -11.94
CA PHE A 143 9.37 -2.89 -11.13
C PHE A 143 9.84 -4.35 -11.10
N GLY A 144 10.90 -4.69 -11.85
CA GLY A 144 11.43 -6.06 -11.94
C GLY A 144 10.45 -7.04 -12.58
N VAL A 145 9.57 -6.55 -13.48
CA VAL A 145 8.55 -7.36 -14.16
C VAL A 145 9.01 -7.78 -15.55
N THR A 146 8.43 -8.85 -16.10
CA THR A 146 8.76 -9.29 -17.46
C THR A 146 7.95 -8.55 -18.53
N MET A 147 8.51 -8.45 -19.74
CA MET A 147 7.78 -7.95 -20.92
C MET A 147 6.52 -8.77 -21.24
N ARG A 148 6.47 -10.06 -20.85
CA ARG A 148 5.27 -10.90 -20.98
C ARG A 148 4.18 -10.44 -20.01
N SER A 149 4.56 -10.18 -18.76
CA SER A 149 3.64 -9.69 -17.72
C SER A 149 3.02 -8.36 -18.12
N ILE A 150 3.81 -7.42 -18.65
CA ILE A 150 3.31 -6.12 -19.13
C ILE A 150 2.27 -6.30 -20.25
N ARG A 151 2.55 -7.16 -21.23
CA ARG A 151 1.62 -7.45 -22.34
C ARG A 151 0.31 -8.04 -21.85
N LEU A 152 0.36 -8.99 -20.91
CA LEU A 152 -0.84 -9.62 -20.34
C LEU A 152 -1.73 -8.60 -19.60
N ILE A 153 -1.14 -7.67 -18.88
CA ILE A 153 -1.88 -6.61 -18.17
C ILE A 153 -2.53 -5.67 -19.17
N LYS A 154 -1.77 -5.21 -20.19
CA LYS A 154 -2.32 -4.35 -21.24
C LYS A 154 -3.51 -5.01 -21.94
N SER A 155 -3.39 -6.30 -22.29
CA SER A 155 -4.47 -7.04 -22.95
C SER A 155 -5.73 -7.24 -22.10
N ARG A 156 -5.62 -7.20 -20.76
CA ARG A 156 -6.79 -7.31 -19.86
C ARG A 156 -7.50 -5.97 -19.69
N ASN A 157 -6.76 -4.87 -19.73
CA ASN A 157 -7.34 -3.53 -19.61
C ASN A 157 -8.00 -3.03 -20.91
N THR A 158 -7.80 -3.67 -22.06
CA THR A 158 -8.47 -3.32 -23.31
C THR A 158 -9.93 -3.81 -23.42
N TYR A 159 -10.44 -4.50 -22.38
CA TYR A 159 -11.80 -5.04 -22.33
C TYR A 159 -12.67 -4.40 -21.24
N LEU A 160 -12.28 -3.22 -20.75
CA LEU A 160 -13.08 -2.29 -19.94
C LEU A 160 -13.13 -0.94 -20.66
#